data_AF-A0A1S2IRJ5-F1
#
_entry.id   AF-A0A1S2IRJ5-F1
#
_cell.length_a   1.000
_cell.length_b   1.000
_cell.length_c   1.000
_cell.angle_alpha   90.00
_cell.angle_beta   90.00
_cell.angle_gamma   90.00
#
_symmetry.space_group_name_H-M   'P 1'
#
loop_
_entity.id
_entity.type
_entity.pdbx_description
1 polymer ?
#
loop_
_entity_poly.entity_id
_entity_poly.type
_entity_poly.pdbx_seq_one_letter_code
_entity_poly.pdbx_strand_id
1 'polypeptide(L)' 'MAGSWTRRPHVLTLVAALVLLLVGIGLLIAPWDGAVGAVAWVLIIGAGVLGALALFFARTPRS' A
#
# COMPACT_ATOMS: atom_id res chain seq x y z
N MET A 1 7.12 14.70 20.24
CA MET A 1 7.72 13.96 19.10
C MET A 1 6.67 13.65 18.02
N ALA A 2 5.91 14.65 17.54
CA ALA A 2 4.77 14.42 16.62
C ALA A 2 4.95 15.03 15.21
N GLY A 3 6.00 15.82 14.99
CA GLY A 3 6.18 16.60 13.74
C GLY A 3 7.05 15.97 12.66
N SER A 4 7.60 14.77 12.87
CA SER A 4 8.51 14.14 11.89
C SER A 4 7.79 13.32 10.81
N TRP A 5 6.56 12.87 11.07
CA TRP A 5 5.80 12.04 10.14
C TRP A 5 5.35 12.81 8.90
N THR A 6 5.00 14.09 9.06
CA THR A 6 4.65 14.99 7.95
C THR A 6 5.85 15.38 7.08
N ARG A 7 7.09 15.29 7.58
CA ARG A 7 8.30 15.60 6.80
C ARG A 7 8.66 14.52 5.76
N ARG A 8 8.12 13.31 5.89
CA ARG A 8 8.43 12.18 5.01
C ARG A 8 7.14 11.56 4.46
N PRO A 9 6.45 12.23 3.52
CA PRO A 9 5.16 11.77 3.00
C PRO A 9 5.23 10.36 2.41
N HIS A 10 6.38 9.95 1.84
CA HIS A 10 6.61 8.60 1.32
C HIS A 10 6.47 7.51 2.38
N VAL A 11 6.80 7.77 3.65
CA VAL A 11 6.65 6.77 4.73
C VAL A 11 5.16 6.50 4.97
N LEU A 12 4.32 7.53 5.01
CA LEU A 12 2.87 7.36 5.14
C LEU A 12 2.29 6.56 3.96
N THR A 13 2.77 6.82 2.74
CA THR A 13 2.33 6.09 1.55
C THR A 13 2.75 4.62 1.60
N LEU A 14 3.96 4.32 2.07
CA LEU A 14 4.46 2.95 2.24
C LEU A 14 3.71 2.20 3.34
N VAL A 15 3.39 2.85 4.45
CA VAL A 15 2.56 2.25 5.51
C VAL A 15 1.16 1.95 4.98
N ALA A 16 0.54 2.87 4.24
CA ALA A 16 -0.76 2.63 3.61
C ALA A 16 -0.71 1.46 2.61
N ALA A 17 0.33 1.40 1.77
CA ALA A 17 0.55 0.29 0.85
C ALA A 17 0.70 -1.06 1.58
N LEU A 18 1.46 -1.08 2.68
CA LEU A 18 1.64 -2.28 3.50
C LEU A 18 0.31 -2.74 4.11
N VAL A 19 -0.49 -1.83 4.65
CA VAL A 19 -1.80 -2.16 5.22
C VAL A 19 -2.73 -2.73 4.15
N LEU A 20 -2.80 -2.11 2.96
CA LEU A 20 -3.60 -2.61 1.83
C LEU A 20 -3.20 -4.03 1.42
N LEU A 21 -1.89 -4.29 1.37
CA LEU A 21 -1.35 -5.60 1.04
C LEU A 21 -1.77 -6.66 2.07
N LEU A 22 -1.62 -6.36 3.37
CA LEU A 22 -1.99 -7.28 4.45
C LEU A 22 -3.48 -7.57 4.47
N VAL A 23 -4.32 -6.54 4.25
CA VAL A 23 -5.78 -6.70 4.14
C VAL A 23 -6.13 -7.57 2.93
N GLY A 24 -5.54 -7.31 1.76
CA GLY A 24 -5.75 -8.12 0.56
C GLY A 24 -5.36 -9.59 0.77
N ILE A 25 -4.21 -9.84 1.40
CA ILE A 25 -3.77 -11.21 1.72
C ILE A 25 -4.74 -11.87 2.72
N GLY A 26 -5.14 -11.17 3.78
CA GLY A 26 -6.11 -11.69 4.75
C GLY A 26 -7.46 -12.04 4.11
N LEU A 27 -7.91 -11.22 3.14
CA LEU A 27 -9.11 -11.50 2.36
C LEU A 27 -8.95 -12.72 1.46
N LEU A 28 -7.76 -13.05 0.94
CA LEU A 28 -7.59 -14.29 0.15
C LEU A 28 -7.63 -15.57 0.99
N ILE A 29 -7.29 -15.49 2.27
CA ILE A 29 -7.21 -16.68 3.14
C ILE A 29 -8.58 -17.09 3.67
N ALA A 30 -9.46 -16.13 3.91
CA ALA A 30 -10.74 -16.42 4.51
C ALA A 30 -11.79 -16.93 3.49
N PRO A 31 -12.79 -17.71 3.93
CA PRO A 31 -13.64 -18.51 3.06
C PRO A 31 -14.78 -17.66 2.48
N TRP A 32 -14.43 -16.70 1.63
CA TRP A 32 -15.39 -15.82 0.97
C TRP A 32 -15.71 -16.28 -0.46
N ASP A 33 -16.72 -15.66 -1.05
CA ASP A 33 -17.10 -15.84 -2.44
C ASP A 33 -16.07 -15.22 -3.41
N GLY A 34 -16.16 -15.61 -4.69
CA GLY A 34 -15.21 -15.19 -5.71
C GLY A 34 -15.12 -13.67 -5.92
N ALA A 35 -16.18 -12.91 -5.62
CA ALA A 35 -16.15 -11.45 -5.74
C ALA A 35 -15.23 -10.81 -4.69
N VAL A 36 -15.22 -11.32 -3.46
CA VAL A 36 -14.31 -10.85 -2.41
C VAL A 36 -12.86 -11.19 -2.75
N GLY A 37 -12.62 -12.36 -3.37
CA GLY A 37 -11.30 -12.70 -3.92
C GLY A 37 -10.83 -11.72 -5.00
N ALA A 38 -11.72 -11.25 -5.87
CA ALA A 38 -11.39 -10.23 -6.86
C ALA A 38 -11.04 -8.88 -6.20
N VAL A 39 -11.78 -8.46 -5.17
CA VAL A 39 -11.46 -7.25 -4.39
C VAL A 39 -10.09 -7.38 -3.73
N ALA A 40 -9.78 -8.54 -3.15
CA ALA A 40 -8.48 -8.81 -2.55
C ALA A 40 -7.33 -8.62 -3.55
N TRP A 41 -7.50 -9.12 -4.78
CA TRP A 41 -6.53 -8.91 -5.87
C TRP A 41 -6.35 -7.44 -6.23
N VAL A 42 -7.44 -6.68 -6.33
CA VAL A 42 -7.38 -5.24 -6.59
C VAL A 42 -6.60 -4.51 -5.50
N LEU A 43 -6.82 -4.88 -4.23
CA LEU A 43 -6.09 -4.29 -3.09
C LEU A 43 -4.60 -4.62 -3.15
N ILE A 44 -4.22 -5.85 -3.50
CA ILE A 44 -2.82 -6.28 -3.64
C ILE A 44 -2.13 -5.52 -4.79
N ILE A 45 -2.77 -5.44 -5.95
CA ILE A 45 -2.23 -4.71 -7.11
C ILE A 45 -2.09 -3.22 -6.78
N GLY A 46 -3.13 -2.62 -6.19
CA GLY A 46 -3.12 -1.24 -5.75
C GLY A 46 -2.00 -0.95 -4.76
N ALA A 47 -1.80 -1.83 -3.76
CA ALA A 47 -0.68 -1.75 -2.83
C ALA A 47 0.68 -1.79 -3.54
N GLY A 48 0.86 -2.67 -4.51
CA GLY A 48 2.08 -2.77 -5.31
C GLY A 48 2.38 -1.49 -6.09
N VAL A 49 1.38 -0.94 -6.78
CA VAL A 49 1.51 0.33 -7.53
C VAL A 49 1.82 1.48 -6.59
N LEU A 50 1.10 1.59 -5.47
CA LEU A 50 1.28 2.66 -4.49
C LEU A 50 2.69 2.59 -3.86
N GLY A 51 3.15 1.39 -3.53
CA GLY A 51 4.51 1.16 -3.02
C GLY A 51 5.57 1.53 -4.05
N ALA A 52 5.40 1.12 -5.31
CA ALA A 52 6.32 1.46 -6.39
C ALA A 52 6.41 2.98 -6.61
N LEU A 53 5.27 3.69 -6.65
CA LEU A 53 5.24 5.15 -6.77
C LEU A 53 5.89 5.83 -5.58
N ALA A 54 5.60 5.38 -4.36
CA ALA A 54 6.20 5.92 -3.14
C ALA A 54 7.73 5.80 -3.16
N LEU A 55 8.24 4.64 -3.59
CA LEU A 55 9.68 4.42 -3.75
C LEU A 55 10.28 5.24 -4.89
N PHE A 56 9.57 5.39 -6.01
CA PHE A 56 10.00 6.21 -7.14
C PHE A 56 10.17 7.67 -6.70
N PHE A 57 9.16 8.27 -6.06
CA PHE A 57 9.21 9.64 -5.56
C PHE A 57 10.19 9.84 -4.41
N ALA A 58 10.46 8.80 -3.61
CA ALA A 58 11.52 8.85 -2.60
C ALA A 58 12.93 8.89 -3.21
N ARG A 59 13.11 8.30 -4.40
CA ARG A 59 14.41 8.21 -5.10
C ARG A 59 14.64 9.30 -6.14
N THR A 60 13.61 10.01 -6.59
CA THR A 60 13.78 11.09 -7.58
C THR A 60 14.47 12.29 -6.93
N PRO A 61 15.66 12.72 -7.39
CA PRO A 61 16.24 14.00 -6.95
C PRO A 61 15.31 15.13 -7.40
N ARG A 62 14.95 16.01 -6.48
CA ARG A 62 14.14 17.20 -6.79
C ARG A 62 15.06 18.22 -7.47
N SER A 63 14.86 18.44 -8.77
CA SER A 63 15.54 19.46 -9.58
C SER A 63 15.14 20.87 -9.16
#